data_AF-A0A8J3TKC8-F1
#
_entry.id   AF-A0A8J3TKC8-F1
#
_cell.length_a   1.000
_cell.length_b   1.000
_cell.length_c   1.000
_cell.angle_alpha   90.00
_cell.angle_beta   90.00
_cell.angle_gamma   90.00
#
_symmetry.space_group_name_H-M   'P 1'
#
loop_
_entity.id
_entity.type
_entity.pdbx_description
1 polymer ?
#
loop_
_entity_poly.entity_id
_entity_poly.type
_entity_poly.pdbx_seq_one_letter_code
_entity_poly.pdbx_strand_id
1 'polypeptide(L)'
;MFEPYDTNFTAYVSDGTTWIRDPRTAEPWHSLTSVKNYPAGVIGVSLTEAAAPFNTLLVTVLTSTSTLAQSACTLTAPPPPPGSAWGPAFCSAFVQITPPAS
;
A
#
# COMPACT_ATOMS: atom_id res chain seq x y z
N MET A 1 6.83 25.85 3.30
CA MET A 1 6.33 25.10 4.46
C MET A 1 5.05 24.42 4.00
N PHE A 2 5.07 23.09 3.81
CA PHE A 2 3.86 22.36 3.42
C PHE A 2 3.04 22.11 4.69
N GLU A 3 1.73 22.35 4.66
CA GLU A 3 0.84 22.02 5.78
C GLU A 3 0.94 20.52 6.12
N PRO A 4 0.80 20.14 7.40
CA PRO A 4 0.75 18.73 7.78
C PRO A 4 -0.51 18.11 7.13
N TYR A 5 -0.31 17.35 6.06
CA TYR A 5 -1.37 16.57 5.45
C TYR A 5 -1.71 15.37 6.35
N ASP A 6 -2.98 14.98 6.38
CA ASP A 6 -3.42 13.78 7.09
C ASP A 6 -2.71 12.55 6.51
N THR A 7 -2.01 11.82 7.37
CA THR A 7 -1.25 10.60 7.05
C THR A 7 -1.92 9.35 7.60
N ASN A 8 -3.19 9.42 8.01
CA ASN A 8 -3.91 8.28 8.56
C ASN A 8 -4.42 7.33 7.46
N PHE A 9 -3.50 6.67 6.77
CA PHE A 9 -3.83 5.62 5.80
C PHE A 9 -4.50 4.45 6.51
N THR A 10 -5.57 3.93 5.91
CA THR A 10 -6.26 2.74 6.41
C THR A 10 -6.22 1.65 5.34
N ALA A 11 -6.09 0.39 5.74
CA ALA A 11 -6.19 -0.74 4.83
C ALA A 11 -7.04 -1.86 5.41
N TYR A 12 -7.62 -2.66 4.52
CA TYR A 12 -8.26 -3.92 4.87
C TYR A 12 -8.11 -4.92 3.74
N VAL A 13 -8.40 -6.18 4.04
CA VAL A 13 -8.43 -7.28 3.08
C VAL A 13 -9.85 -7.80 2.98
N SER A 14 -10.35 -7.97 1.76
CA SER A 14 -11.62 -8.66 1.47
C SER A 14 -11.45 -9.52 0.23
N ASP A 15 -11.88 -10.77 0.28
CA ASP A 15 -11.87 -11.69 -0.86
C ASP A 15 -10.50 -11.81 -1.55
N GLY A 16 -9.42 -11.81 -0.77
CA GLY A 16 -8.04 -11.85 -1.28
C GLY A 16 -7.54 -10.54 -1.88
N THR A 17 -8.34 -9.47 -1.85
CA THR A 17 -8.01 -8.13 -2.35
C THR A 17 -7.60 -7.22 -1.20
N THR A 18 -6.48 -6.53 -1.37
CA THR A 18 -6.00 -5.49 -0.45
C THR A 18 -6.52 -4.14 -0.92
N TRP A 19 -7.27 -3.49 -0.04
CA TRP A 19 -7.80 -2.15 -0.25
C TRP A 19 -7.09 -1.16 0.64
N ILE A 20 -6.66 -0.02 0.09
CA ILE A 20 -6.06 1.08 0.85
C ILE A 20 -6.85 2.35 0.64
N ARG A 21 -7.08 3.06 1.74
CA ARG A 21 -7.65 4.39 1.78
C ARG A 21 -6.56 5.43 1.99
N ASP A 22 -6.43 6.33 1.01
CA ASP A 22 -5.66 7.57 1.15
C ASP A 22 -6.61 8.71 1.54
N PRO A 23 -6.47 9.29 2.75
CA PRO A 23 -7.33 10.38 3.20
C PRO A 23 -7.21 11.66 2.35
N ARG A 24 -6.18 11.77 1.51
CA ARG A 24 -5.89 12.94 0.68
C ARG A 24 -6.57 12.90 -0.69
N THR A 25 -7.25 11.80 -1.03
CA THR A 25 -7.81 11.55 -2.36
C THR A 25 -9.33 11.53 -2.35
N ALA A 26 -9.96 11.88 -3.48
CA ALA A 26 -11.42 11.90 -3.60
C ALA A 26 -12.02 10.50 -3.65
N GLU A 27 -11.31 9.53 -4.23
CA GLU A 27 -11.70 8.12 -4.20
C GLU A 27 -11.19 7.47 -2.90
N PRO A 28 -12.08 6.98 -2.03
CA PRO A 28 -11.68 6.60 -0.68
C PRO A 28 -10.98 5.24 -0.61
N TRP A 29 -11.02 4.40 -1.65
CA TRP A 29 -10.47 3.04 -1.58
C TRP A 29 -9.85 2.60 -2.90
N HIS A 30 -8.62 2.14 -2.84
CA HIS A 30 -7.81 1.76 -3.97
C HIS A 30 -7.41 0.30 -3.84
N SER A 31 -7.69 -0.50 -4.87
CA SER A 31 -7.25 -1.89 -4.92
C SER A 31 -5.80 -1.98 -5.34
N LEU A 32 -5.05 -2.88 -4.69
CA LEU A 32 -3.67 -3.21 -5.08
C LEU A 32 -3.55 -4.43 -5.99
N THR A 33 -4.66 -5.04 -6.44
CA THR A 33 -4.61 -6.28 -7.23
C THR A 33 -3.93 -6.13 -8.59
N SER A 34 -3.87 -4.91 -9.13
CA SER A 34 -3.15 -4.62 -10.38
C SER A 34 -1.67 -4.29 -10.18
N VAL A 35 -1.19 -4.18 -8.93
CA VAL A 35 0.24 -4.02 -8.66
C VAL A 35 0.97 -5.28 -9.13
N LYS A 36 2.10 -5.08 -9.82
CA LYS A 36 2.92 -6.19 -10.30
C LYS A 36 3.29 -7.13 -9.15
N ASN A 37 3.17 -8.44 -9.40
CA ASN A 37 3.42 -9.52 -8.43
C ASN A 37 2.51 -9.51 -7.19
N TYR A 38 1.33 -8.86 -7.25
CA TYR A 38 0.37 -8.94 -6.16
C TYR A 38 0.10 -10.41 -5.78
N PRO A 39 0.33 -10.80 -4.51
CA PRO A 39 0.25 -12.19 -4.12
C PRO A 39 -1.19 -12.70 -4.07
N ALA A 40 -1.39 -13.97 -4.45
CA ALA A 40 -2.68 -14.61 -4.32
C ALA A 40 -2.98 -14.98 -2.85
N GLY A 41 -4.27 -15.01 -2.50
CA GLY A 41 -4.72 -15.49 -1.19
C GLY A 41 -4.29 -14.60 -0.03
N VAL A 42 -4.24 -13.28 -0.21
CA VAL A 42 -3.99 -12.33 0.89
C VAL A 42 -5.09 -12.45 1.94
N ILE A 43 -4.68 -12.51 3.21
CA ILE A 43 -5.56 -12.59 4.39
C ILE A 43 -5.29 -11.49 5.42
N GLY A 44 -4.18 -10.76 5.28
CA GLY A 44 -3.81 -9.69 6.21
C GLY A 44 -3.00 -8.61 5.52
N VAL A 45 -3.07 -7.40 6.06
CA VAL A 45 -2.33 -6.23 5.58
C VAL A 45 -1.83 -5.41 6.76
N SER A 46 -0.62 -4.88 6.64
CA SER A 46 -0.03 -3.89 7.55
C SER A 46 0.51 -2.73 6.75
N LEU A 47 0.32 -1.52 7.28
CA LEU A 47 0.82 -0.28 6.72
C LEU A 47 1.93 0.28 7.60
N THR A 48 2.98 0.80 7.00
CA THR A 48 4.05 1.47 7.72
C THR A 48 4.59 2.61 6.88
N GLU A 49 4.60 3.82 7.43
CA GLU A 49 5.28 4.93 6.77
C GLU A 49 6.80 4.75 6.91
N ALA A 50 7.51 4.85 5.79
CA ALA A 50 8.95 4.73 5.79
C ALA A 50 9.58 5.93 6.51
N ALA A 51 10.54 5.66 7.40
CA ALA A 51 11.28 6.69 8.13
C ALA A 51 12.13 7.59 7.22
N ALA A 52 12.53 7.10 6.05
CA ALA A 52 13.12 7.88 4.97
C ALA A 52 13.03 7.08 3.66
N PRO A 53 12.66 7.72 2.53
CA PRO A 53 12.10 9.08 2.43
C PRO A 53 10.68 9.15 3.02
N PHE A 54 10.33 10.28 3.68
CA PHE A 54 9.02 10.53 4.33
C PHE A 54 7.82 10.65 3.36
N ASN A 55 7.96 10.08 2.17
CA ASN A 55 7.00 10.09 1.09
C ASN A 55 6.71 8.66 0.63
N THR A 56 6.93 7.65 1.47
CA THR A 56 6.78 6.24 1.11
C THR A 56 5.95 5.51 2.15
N LEU A 57 4.90 4.84 1.69
CA LEU A 57 4.09 3.92 2.47
C LEU A 57 4.48 2.50 2.11
N LEU A 58 4.99 1.75 3.08
CA LEU A 58 5.25 0.32 2.96
C LEU A 58 3.96 -0.44 3.24
N VAL A 59 3.55 -1.25 2.27
CA VAL A 59 2.39 -2.13 2.36
C VAL A 59 2.90 -3.55 2.45
N THR A 60 2.72 -4.17 3.61
CA THR A 60 3.06 -5.57 3.82
C THR A 60 1.78 -6.39 3.84
N VAL A 61 1.73 -7.44 3.03
CA VAL A 61 0.60 -8.37 2.96
C VAL A 61 1.01 -9.76 3.44
N LEU A 62 0.10 -10.42 4.13
CA LEU A 62 0.21 -11.82 4.57
C LEU A 62 -0.73 -12.67 3.73
N THR A 63 -0.21 -13.76 3.15
CA THR A 63 -1.03 -14.75 2.45
C THR A 63 -1.48 -15.89 3.36
N SER A 64 -2.50 -16.63 2.94
CA SER A 64 -2.95 -17.87 3.58
C SER A 64 -1.91 -18.99 3.61
N THR A 65 -0.86 -18.89 2.79
CA THR A 65 0.30 -19.79 2.76
C THR A 65 1.45 -19.31 3.64
N SER A 66 1.21 -18.36 4.54
CA SER A 66 2.23 -17.76 5.41
C SER A 66 3.35 -17.04 4.66
N THR A 67 3.08 -16.54 3.46
CA THR A 67 4.02 -15.72 2.70
C THR A 67 3.82 -14.24 3.07
N LEU A 68 4.91 -13.55 3.40
CA LEU A 68 4.94 -12.10 3.52
C LEU A 68 5.49 -11.50 2.23
N ALA A 69 4.74 -10.56 1.66
CA ALA A 69 5.21 -9.75 0.55
C ALA A 69 5.03 -8.27 0.86
N GLN A 70 5.95 -7.44 0.38
CA GLN A 70 5.93 -6.01 0.61
C GLN A 70 5.99 -5.25 -0.71
N SER A 71 5.24 -4.16 -0.79
CA SER A 71 5.31 -3.15 -1.85
C SER A 71 5.55 -1.78 -1.21
N ALA A 72 6.25 -0.90 -1.92
CA ALA A 72 6.49 0.48 -1.52
C ALA A 72 5.67 1.41 -2.42
N CYS A 73 4.74 2.16 -1.82
CA CYS A 73 3.89 3.12 -2.51
C CYS A 73 4.38 4.54 -2.27
N THR A 74 4.64 5.28 -3.34
CA THR A 74 5.10 6.67 -3.26
C THR A 74 3.93 7.60 -2.95
N LEU A 75 4.01 8.30 -1.83
CA LEU A 75 3.14 9.37 -1.40
C LEU A 75 3.68 10.68 -1.99
N THR A 76 3.35 11.01 -3.24
CA THR A 76 3.80 12.30 -3.81
C THR A 76 3.19 13.47 -3.03
N ALA A 77 4.01 14.50 -2.77
CA ALA A 77 3.57 15.81 -2.31
C ALA A 77 3.77 16.82 -3.47
N PRO A 78 2.77 17.64 -3.82
CA PRO A 78 1.44 17.75 -3.23
C PRO A 78 0.59 16.49 -3.47
N PRO A 79 -0.45 16.24 -2.64
CA PRO A 79 -1.39 15.16 -2.92
C PRO A 79 -1.92 15.28 -4.35
N PRO A 80 -2.19 14.15 -5.02
CA PRO A 80 -2.72 14.17 -6.37
C PRO A 80 -3.96 15.08 -6.41
N PRO A 81 -4.13 15.93 -7.45
CA PRO A 81 -5.31 16.78 -7.58
C PRO A 81 -6.59 15.95 -7.38
N PRO A 82 -7.65 16.49 -6.75
CA PRO A 82 -8.92 15.78 -6.63
C PRO A 82 -9.36 15.21 -7.99
N GLY A 83 -9.53 13.90 -8.08
CA GLY A 83 -9.81 13.18 -9.35
C GLY A 83 -8.59 12.61 -10.08
N SER A 84 -7.37 12.76 -9.55
CA SER A 84 -6.17 12.06 -10.03
C SER A 84 -6.02 10.69 -9.38
N ALA A 85 -5.59 9.71 -10.17
CA ALA A 85 -5.48 8.31 -9.75
C ALA A 85 -4.27 8.09 -8.83
N TRP A 86 -4.34 8.44 -7.55
CA TRP A 86 -3.54 7.71 -6.56
C TRP A 86 -3.94 6.23 -6.62
N GLY A 87 -3.04 5.30 -6.33
CA GLY A 87 -3.34 3.87 -6.36
C GLY A 87 -2.18 3.02 -6.89
N PRO A 88 -2.45 1.84 -7.47
CA PRO A 88 -1.45 0.80 -7.73
C PRO A 88 -0.30 1.22 -8.66
N ALA A 89 -0.49 2.24 -9.50
CA ALA A 89 0.57 2.82 -10.34
C ALA A 89 1.68 3.52 -9.55
N PHE A 90 1.42 3.90 -8.30
CA PHE A 90 2.37 4.54 -7.38
C PHE A 90 3.12 3.53 -6.53
N CYS A 91 2.78 2.26 -6.64
CA CYS A 91 3.35 1.17 -5.86
C CYS A 91 4.37 0.39 -6.69
N SER A 92 5.51 0.07 -6.08
CA SER A 92 6.48 -0.85 -6.66
C SER A 92 5.91 -2.27 -6.72
N ALA A 93 6.55 -3.14 -7.50
CA ALA A 93 6.18 -4.56 -7.52
C ALA A 93 6.28 -5.16 -6.11
N PHE A 94 5.37 -6.07 -5.78
CA PHE A 94 5.48 -6.83 -4.54
C PHE A 94 6.73 -7.72 -4.57
N VAL A 95 7.48 -7.68 -3.47
CA VAL A 95 8.67 -8.49 -3.21
C VAL A 95 8.40 -9.39 -2.02
N GLN A 96 8.70 -10.68 -2.15
CA GLN A 96 8.59 -11.62 -1.03
C GLN A 96 9.67 -11.34 0.00
N ILE A 97 9.27 -11.17 1.26
CA ILE A 97 10.15 -10.89 2.40
C ILE A 97 10.05 -11.96 3.50
N THR A 98 9.33 -13.07 3.25
CA THR A 98 9.27 -14.21 4.16
C THR A 98 10.69 -14.70 4.50
N PRO A 99 11.06 -14.81 5.79
CA PRO A 99 12.33 -15.42 6.17
C PRO A 99 12.45 -16.86 5.64
N PRO A 100 13.65 -17.33 5.29
CA PRO A 100 13.86 -18.75 4.98
C PRO A 100 13.46 -19.63 6.18
N ALA A 101 12.79 -20.75 5.91
CA ALA A 101 12.60 -21.77 6.92
C ALA A 101 13.98 -22.27 7.39
N SER A 102 14.18 -22.28 8.70
CA SER A 102 15.41 -22.78 9.34
C SER A 102 15.50 -24.31 9.25
#